data_AF-A0A834S287-F1
#
_entry.id   AF-A0A834S287-F1
#
_cell.length_a   1.000
_cell.length_b   1.000
_cell.length_c   1.000
_cell.angle_alpha   90.00
_cell.angle_beta   90.00
_cell.angle_gamma   90.00
#
_symmetry.space_group_name_H-M   'P 1'
#
loop_
_entity.id
_entity.type
_entity.pdbx_description
1 polymer ?
#
loop_
_entity_poly.entity_id
_entity_poly.type
_entity_poly.pdbx_seq_one_letter_code
_entity_poly.pdbx_strand_id
1 'polypeptide(L)'
;MEFIKYCDRHRILLMILPPHSTHTLQPLDVVLFKPLSQAYSNELTNHLHKAQGLVPIKKGEFFPLFWSAWISSFTENLILKAFEATGIWPIDANVILRRFTSTPEAERSSSSGLSDHDWRKLDRLVRAAINDSHQYEARKLRSSVHHLSVQYELLQHENEGLKEALQHKKKHKKKGKALNLQQRQEYHGGAVHWSPRKLREARAREAVRERDEMEEKLQKARAKKQREEARLQRQVELEERRVERQTLKEMRELERAEKAAERARKVEAQHQKKSIQQA
;
A
#
# COMPACT_ATOMS: atom_id res chain seq x y z
N MET A 1 -17.99 -9.31 38.48
CA MET A 1 -19.38 -8.80 38.52
C MET A 1 -19.59 -7.48 37.76
N GLU A 2 -18.56 -6.79 37.26
CA GLU A 2 -18.75 -5.53 36.52
C GLU A 2 -19.58 -5.68 35.25
N PHE A 3 -19.39 -6.77 34.50
CA PHE A 3 -20.17 -7.05 33.29
C PHE A 3 -21.68 -7.19 33.55
N ILE A 4 -22.08 -7.96 34.57
CA ILE A 4 -23.50 -8.15 34.92
C ILE A 4 -24.12 -6.82 35.36
N LYS A 5 -23.40 -6.05 36.19
CA LYS A 5 -23.84 -4.71 36.62
C LYS A 5 -23.98 -3.76 35.43
N TYR A 6 -23.11 -3.86 34.43
CA TYR A 6 -23.21 -3.09 33.19
C TYR A 6 -24.49 -3.47 32.42
N CYS A 7 -24.74 -4.76 32.22
CA CYS A 7 -25.95 -5.24 31.54
C CYS A 7 -27.23 -4.77 32.24
N ASP A 8 -27.29 -4.87 33.57
CA ASP A 8 -28.42 -4.40 34.38
C ASP A 8 -28.67 -2.89 34.20
N ARG A 9 -27.63 -2.05 34.35
CA ARG A 9 -27.72 -0.59 34.15
C ARG A 9 -28.21 -0.21 32.75
N HIS A 10 -27.86 -1.01 31.74
CA HIS A 10 -28.22 -0.77 30.35
C HIS A 10 -29.46 -1.53 29.88
N ARG A 11 -30.19 -2.20 30.79
CA ARG A 11 -31.39 -3.00 30.49
C ARG A 11 -31.15 -4.09 29.42
N ILE A 12 -29.96 -4.68 29.43
CA ILE A 12 -29.61 -5.81 28.56
C ILE A 12 -29.97 -7.11 29.29
N LEU A 13 -30.89 -7.88 28.72
CA LEU A 13 -31.25 -9.19 29.24
C LEU A 13 -30.15 -10.22 28.91
N LEU A 14 -29.63 -10.87 29.95
CA LEU A 14 -28.61 -11.91 29.81
C LEU A 14 -29.26 -13.27 29.70
N MET A 15 -29.08 -13.94 28.56
CA MET A 15 -29.42 -15.35 28.39
C MET A 15 -28.29 -16.21 28.96
N ILE A 16 -28.57 -16.96 30.02
CA ILE A 16 -27.61 -17.87 30.65
C ILE A 16 -27.88 -19.28 30.13
N LEU A 17 -26.91 -19.84 29.40
CA LEU A 17 -26.98 -21.21 28.93
C LEU A 17 -26.48 -22.18 30.00
N PRO A 18 -27.07 -23.39 30.12
CA PRO A 18 -26.53 -24.45 30.95
C PRO A 18 -25.06 -24.76 30.61
N PRO A 19 -24.25 -25.21 31.58
CA PRO A 19 -22.88 -25.63 31.30
C PRO A 19 -22.86 -26.73 30.22
N HIS A 20 -21.82 -26.72 29.39
CA HIS A 20 -21.60 -27.69 28.30
C HIS A 20 -22.71 -27.78 27.23
N SER A 21 -23.60 -26.80 27.12
CA SER A 21 -24.71 -26.79 26.14
C SER A 21 -24.45 -25.95 24.89
N THR A 22 -23.24 -25.45 24.71
CA THR A 22 -22.88 -24.53 23.62
C THR A 22 -23.17 -25.12 22.24
N HIS A 23 -22.80 -26.39 22.04
CA HIS A 23 -23.01 -27.14 20.80
C HIS A 23 -24.49 -27.47 20.51
N THR A 24 -25.41 -27.12 21.41
CA THR A 24 -26.84 -27.43 21.31
C THR A 24 -27.72 -26.19 21.32
N LEU A 25 -27.44 -25.24 22.23
CA LEU A 25 -28.26 -24.07 22.47
C LEU A 25 -27.66 -22.77 21.92
N GLN A 26 -26.37 -22.69 21.61
CA GLN A 26 -25.76 -21.44 21.13
C GLN A 26 -25.91 -21.31 19.61
N PRO A 27 -26.69 -20.34 19.09
CA PRO A 27 -26.96 -20.23 17.65
C PRO A 27 -25.70 -20.09 16.80
N LEU A 28 -24.69 -19.37 17.33
CA LEU A 28 -23.40 -19.20 16.69
C LEU A 28 -22.68 -20.52 16.45
N ASP A 29 -22.63 -21.39 17.46
CA ASP A 29 -21.90 -22.64 17.41
C ASP A 29 -22.65 -23.70 16.59
N VAL A 30 -23.97 -23.77 16.73
CA VAL A 30 -24.81 -24.78 16.07
C VAL A 30 -24.85 -24.57 14.55
N VAL A 31 -24.97 -23.32 14.08
CA VAL A 31 -25.25 -23.04 12.67
C VAL A 31 -24.24 -22.11 12.01
N LEU A 32 -23.75 -21.05 12.67
CA LEU A 32 -23.03 -19.96 11.98
C LEU A 32 -21.53 -20.22 11.84
N PHE A 33 -20.87 -20.83 12.84
CA PHE A 33 -19.42 -21.01 12.81
C PHE A 33 -18.92 -22.04 11.81
N LYS A 34 -19.71 -23.09 11.51
CA LYS A 34 -19.32 -24.09 10.51
C LYS A 34 -19.28 -23.48 9.09
N PRO A 35 -20.34 -22.79 8.59
CA PRO A 35 -20.30 -22.06 7.33
C PRO A 35 -19.23 -20.98 7.29
N LEU A 36 -19.03 -20.22 8.38
CA LEU A 36 -17.94 -19.24 8.46
C LEU A 36 -16.58 -19.90 8.28
N SER A 37 -16.32 -21.01 9.00
CA SER A 37 -15.06 -21.74 8.88
C SER A 37 -14.85 -22.25 7.46
N GLN A 38 -15.90 -22.79 6.83
CA GLN A 38 -15.82 -23.30 5.47
C GLN A 38 -15.57 -22.17 4.45
N ALA A 39 -16.28 -21.04 4.57
CA ALA A 39 -16.09 -19.86 3.75
C ALA A 39 -14.66 -19.32 3.89
N TYR A 40 -14.15 -19.24 5.12
CA TYR A 40 -12.78 -18.80 5.38
C TYR A 40 -11.73 -19.77 4.81
N SER A 41 -11.94 -21.08 4.94
CA SER A 41 -11.08 -22.09 4.29
C SER A 41 -11.08 -21.97 2.77
N ASN A 42 -12.22 -21.64 2.16
CA ASN A 42 -12.31 -21.40 0.72
C ASN A 42 -11.56 -20.11 0.32
N GLU A 43 -11.69 -19.03 1.09
CA GLU A 43 -10.93 -17.79 0.87
C GLU A 43 -9.43 -18.00 0.99
N LEU A 44 -8.98 -18.79 1.98
CA LEU A 44 -7.57 -19.18 2.12
C LEU A 44 -7.07 -19.98 0.92
N THR A 45 -7.85 -20.98 0.49
CA THR A 45 -7.52 -21.82 -0.68
C THR A 45 -7.43 -20.98 -1.95
N ASN A 46 -8.42 -20.10 -2.17
CA ASN A 46 -8.45 -19.19 -3.31
C ASN A 46 -7.24 -18.24 -3.31
N HIS A 47 -6.91 -17.67 -2.14
CA HIS A 47 -5.73 -16.81 -2.00
C HIS A 47 -4.42 -17.57 -2.29
N LEU A 48 -4.33 -18.82 -1.81
CA LEU A 48 -3.17 -19.67 -2.06
C LEU A 48 -3.02 -20.01 -3.55
N HIS A 49 -4.11 -20.40 -4.21
CA HIS A 49 -4.14 -20.72 -5.64
C HIS A 49 -3.77 -19.51 -6.49
N LYS A 50 -4.35 -18.35 -6.18
CA LYS A 50 -4.05 -17.06 -6.82
C LYS A 50 -2.57 -16.70 -6.74
N ALA A 51 -1.96 -16.86 -5.58
CA ALA A 51 -0.53 -16.60 -5.41
C ALA A 51 0.37 -17.80 -5.77
N GLN A 52 -0.16 -18.90 -6.33
CA GLN A 52 0.55 -20.15 -6.61
C GLN A 52 1.31 -20.74 -5.40
N GLY A 53 0.89 -20.41 -4.18
CA GLY A 53 1.64 -20.77 -2.97
C GLY A 53 3.01 -20.09 -2.81
N LEU A 54 3.35 -19.13 -3.67
CA LEU A 54 4.66 -18.44 -3.66
C LEU A 54 4.78 -17.37 -2.56
N VAL A 55 3.66 -16.99 -1.94
CA VAL A 55 3.60 -15.95 -0.91
C VAL A 55 3.00 -16.52 0.37
N PRO A 56 3.73 -16.45 1.52
CA PRO A 56 3.19 -16.90 2.80
C PRO A 56 2.13 -15.94 3.31
N ILE A 57 1.07 -16.45 3.93
CA ILE A 57 0.01 -15.63 4.51
C ILE A 57 0.52 -14.90 5.74
N LYS A 58 0.39 -13.57 5.77
CA LYS A 58 0.78 -12.75 6.92
C LYS A 58 -0.43 -12.35 7.77
N LYS A 59 -0.18 -11.99 9.03
CA LYS A 59 -1.22 -11.51 9.96
C LYS A 59 -2.05 -10.33 9.40
N GLY A 60 -1.47 -9.47 8.57
CA GLY A 60 -2.19 -8.36 7.93
C GLY A 60 -3.22 -8.79 6.88
N GLU A 61 -3.14 -10.01 6.37
CA GLU A 61 -4.07 -10.58 5.38
C GLU A 61 -5.25 -11.29 6.04
N PHE A 62 -5.16 -11.57 7.35
CA PHE A 62 -6.24 -12.19 8.12
C PHE A 62 -7.56 -11.41 7.98
N PHE A 63 -7.55 -10.11 8.28
CA PHE A 63 -8.80 -9.35 8.36
C PHE A 63 -9.52 -9.23 7.00
N PRO A 64 -8.85 -8.90 5.88
CA PRO A 64 -9.51 -8.91 4.57
C PRO A 64 -10.13 -10.26 4.19
N LEU A 65 -9.41 -11.37 4.41
CA LEU A 65 -9.89 -12.72 4.11
C LEU A 65 -11.05 -13.12 5.03
N PHE A 66 -10.91 -12.84 6.32
CA PHE A 66 -11.96 -13.08 7.31
C PHE A 66 -13.21 -12.26 7.02
N TRP A 67 -13.06 -10.99 6.63
CA TRP A 67 -14.19 -10.11 6.36
C TRP A 67 -15.00 -10.56 5.13
N SER A 68 -14.32 -11.03 4.08
CA SER A 68 -14.97 -11.65 2.91
C SER A 68 -15.78 -12.89 3.32
N ALA A 69 -15.17 -13.78 4.12
CA ALA A 69 -15.84 -14.96 4.64
C ALA A 69 -17.00 -14.61 5.59
N TRP A 70 -16.86 -13.56 6.39
CA TRP A 70 -17.89 -13.10 7.32
C TRP A 70 -19.12 -12.60 6.59
N ILE A 71 -18.96 -11.70 5.61
CA ILE A 71 -20.07 -11.15 4.82
C ILE A 71 -20.82 -12.24 4.06
N SER A 72 -20.09 -13.22 3.53
CA SER A 72 -20.71 -14.32 2.77
C SER A 72 -21.44 -15.33 3.66
N SER A 73 -21.01 -15.52 4.92
CA SER A 73 -21.61 -16.50 5.84
C SER A 73 -22.70 -15.92 6.74
N PHE A 74 -22.52 -14.73 7.31
CA PHE A 74 -23.47 -14.09 8.23
C PHE A 74 -24.61 -13.38 7.48
N THR A 75 -25.40 -14.17 6.76
CA THR A 75 -26.61 -13.70 6.09
C THR A 75 -27.81 -13.71 7.04
N GLU A 76 -28.77 -12.81 6.84
CA GLU A 76 -29.99 -12.71 7.66
C GLU A 76 -30.74 -14.04 7.73
N ASN A 77 -30.91 -14.71 6.58
CA ASN A 77 -31.56 -16.02 6.50
C ASN A 77 -30.86 -17.08 7.37
N LEU A 78 -29.53 -17.11 7.37
CA LEU A 78 -28.77 -18.08 8.16
C LEU A 78 -28.86 -17.76 9.65
N ILE A 79 -28.87 -16.47 10.01
CA ILE A 79 -29.05 -16.03 11.39
C ILE A 79 -30.42 -16.45 11.91
N LEU A 80 -31.50 -16.20 11.16
CA LEU A 80 -32.86 -16.62 11.55
C LEU A 80 -32.95 -18.14 11.73
N LYS A 81 -32.39 -18.91 10.78
CA LYS A 81 -32.31 -20.38 10.89
C LYS A 81 -31.50 -20.85 12.09
N ALA A 82 -30.48 -20.10 12.51
CA ALA A 82 -29.68 -20.44 13.69
C ALA A 82 -30.50 -20.37 14.99
N PHE A 83 -31.37 -19.38 15.11
CA PHE A 83 -32.28 -19.25 16.24
C PHE A 83 -33.40 -20.30 16.23
N GLU A 84 -33.92 -20.62 15.05
CA GLU A 84 -34.92 -21.69 14.87
C GLU A 84 -34.32 -23.05 15.23
N ALA A 85 -33.12 -23.34 14.73
CA ALA A 85 -32.41 -24.59 14.97
C ALA A 85 -32.00 -24.80 16.44
N THR A 86 -31.96 -23.74 17.25
CA THR A 86 -31.68 -23.81 18.69
C THR A 86 -32.96 -23.81 19.53
N GLY A 87 -34.13 -23.70 18.91
CA GLY A 87 -35.41 -23.62 19.62
C GLY A 87 -35.54 -22.42 20.54
N ILE A 88 -34.65 -21.42 20.40
CA ILE A 88 -34.72 -20.15 21.14
C ILE A 88 -35.80 -19.26 20.53
N TRP A 89 -35.85 -19.21 19.20
CA TRP A 89 -36.87 -18.46 18.49
C TRP A 89 -37.23 -19.12 17.15
N PRO A 90 -38.49 -19.56 16.96
CA PRO A 90 -39.55 -19.63 17.97
C PRO A 90 -39.18 -20.51 19.17
N ILE A 91 -39.78 -20.25 20.34
CA ILE A 91 -39.51 -21.04 21.56
C ILE A 91 -40.11 -22.45 21.35
N ASP A 92 -39.25 -23.43 21.07
CA ASP A 92 -39.63 -24.84 20.91
C ASP A 92 -38.50 -25.79 21.35
N ALA A 93 -38.67 -26.39 22.52
CA ALA A 93 -37.70 -27.35 23.06
C ALA A 93 -37.62 -28.66 22.25
N ASN A 94 -38.66 -29.00 21.48
CA ASN A 94 -38.71 -30.26 20.74
C ASN A 94 -37.64 -30.31 19.64
N VAL A 95 -37.25 -29.16 19.07
CA VAL A 95 -36.18 -29.06 18.06
C VAL A 95 -34.87 -29.67 18.57
N ILE A 96 -34.56 -29.47 19.85
CA ILE A 96 -33.37 -30.02 20.48
C ILE A 96 -33.61 -31.45 20.94
N LEU A 97 -34.75 -31.74 21.58
CA LEU A 97 -35.07 -33.07 22.09
C LEU A 97 -35.04 -34.14 20.99
N ARG A 98 -35.51 -33.81 19.78
CA ARG A 98 -35.50 -34.72 18.62
C ARG A 98 -34.09 -35.11 18.16
N ARG A 99 -33.07 -34.27 18.39
CA ARG A 99 -31.67 -34.58 18.01
C ARG A 99 -31.06 -35.67 18.88
N PHE A 100 -31.56 -35.82 20.10
CA PHE A 100 -31.13 -36.87 21.02
C PHE A 100 -31.88 -38.19 20.78
N THR A 101 -32.95 -38.19 19.98
CA THR A 101 -33.75 -39.37 19.66
C THR A 101 -33.51 -39.93 18.25
N SER A 102 -32.76 -39.23 17.38
CA SER A 102 -32.59 -39.64 15.98
C SER A 102 -31.18 -39.36 15.45
N THR A 103 -30.50 -40.40 14.96
CA THR A 103 -29.21 -40.35 14.24
C THR A 103 -29.37 -39.73 12.85
N PRO A 104 -28.59 -38.71 12.46
CA PRO A 104 -28.72 -38.09 11.14
C PRO A 104 -27.71 -38.66 10.12
N GLU A 105 -28.22 -39.17 8.99
CA GLU A 105 -27.47 -39.34 7.74
C GLU A 105 -27.36 -37.98 7.02
N ALA A 106 -26.15 -37.64 6.57
CA ALA A 106 -25.84 -36.37 5.93
C ALA A 106 -25.81 -36.53 4.41
N GLU A 107 -26.83 -36.02 3.72
CA GLU A 107 -26.83 -35.91 2.26
C GLU A 107 -25.95 -34.73 1.80
N ARG A 108 -25.01 -35.01 0.89
CA ARG A 108 -24.16 -34.01 0.23
C ARG A 108 -24.66 -33.82 -1.20
N SER A 109 -25.21 -32.66 -1.50
CA SER A 109 -25.53 -32.26 -2.86
C SER A 109 -24.28 -31.71 -3.55
N SER A 110 -23.85 -32.39 -4.63
CA SER A 110 -22.77 -31.93 -5.53
C SER A 110 -23.32 -30.97 -6.56
N SER A 111 -22.78 -29.75 -6.63
CA SER A 111 -23.04 -28.80 -7.72
C SER A 111 -22.02 -29.00 -8.84
N SER A 112 -22.49 -29.41 -10.02
CA SER A 112 -21.69 -29.40 -11.26
C SER A 112 -21.99 -28.12 -12.06
N GLY A 113 -21.16 -27.10 -11.89
CA GLY A 113 -21.11 -25.94 -12.78
C GLY A 113 -19.94 -26.11 -13.75
N LEU A 114 -20.17 -26.73 -14.91
CA LEU A 114 -19.16 -26.77 -15.96
C LEU A 114 -19.17 -25.43 -16.71
N SER A 115 -18.14 -24.64 -16.45
CA SER A 115 -17.81 -23.42 -17.20
C SER A 115 -17.67 -23.73 -18.70
N ASP A 116 -18.29 -22.91 -19.54
CA ASP A 116 -18.34 -23.08 -20.99
C ASP A 116 -16.99 -22.68 -21.61
N HIS A 117 -16.09 -23.66 -21.79
CA HIS A 117 -14.71 -23.43 -22.21
C HIS A 117 -14.56 -23.03 -23.69
N ASP A 118 -13.57 -22.19 -23.97
CA ASP A 118 -13.23 -21.67 -25.30
C ASP A 118 -12.77 -22.74 -26.29
N TRP A 119 -12.22 -23.86 -25.82
CA TRP A 119 -11.98 -25.06 -26.64
C TRP A 119 -13.22 -25.50 -27.41
N ARG A 120 -14.41 -25.50 -26.79
CA ARG A 120 -15.65 -25.97 -27.45
C ARG A 120 -16.06 -25.09 -28.63
N LYS A 121 -15.62 -23.83 -28.64
CA LYS A 121 -15.84 -22.89 -29.76
C LYS A 121 -14.82 -23.14 -30.88
N LEU A 122 -13.55 -23.34 -30.52
CA LEU A 122 -12.50 -23.71 -31.47
C LEU A 122 -12.76 -25.07 -32.12
N ASP A 123 -13.24 -26.06 -31.37
CA ASP A 123 -13.63 -27.38 -31.90
C ASP A 123 -14.73 -27.27 -32.96
N ARG A 124 -15.72 -26.39 -32.73
CA ARG A 124 -16.80 -26.14 -33.71
C ARG A 124 -16.26 -25.51 -34.99
N LEU A 125 -15.33 -24.56 -34.90
CA LEU A 125 -14.69 -23.94 -36.06
C LEU A 125 -13.81 -24.93 -36.84
N VAL A 126 -13.02 -25.75 -36.13
CA VAL A 126 -12.18 -26.79 -36.74
C VAL A 126 -13.04 -27.82 -37.47
N ARG A 127 -14.19 -28.22 -36.89
CA ARG A 127 -15.15 -29.13 -37.55
C ARG A 127 -15.85 -28.50 -38.74
N ALA A 128 -16.16 -27.20 -38.70
CA ALA A 128 -16.78 -26.50 -39.81
C ALA A 128 -15.83 -26.32 -41.01
N ALA A 129 -14.52 -26.25 -40.76
CA ALA A 129 -13.50 -26.10 -41.79
C ALA A 129 -13.02 -27.42 -42.43
N ILE A 130 -13.24 -28.56 -41.76
CA ILE A 130 -12.78 -29.88 -42.22
C ILE A 130 -13.98 -30.75 -42.61
N ASN A 131 -14.12 -31.02 -43.91
CA ASN A 131 -15.22 -31.83 -44.44
C ASN A 131 -15.12 -33.33 -44.08
N ASP A 132 -13.90 -33.88 -43.95
CA ASP A 132 -13.66 -35.29 -43.60
C ASP A 132 -13.02 -35.46 -42.21
N SER A 133 -13.86 -35.56 -41.18
CA SER A 133 -13.48 -35.76 -39.77
C SER A 133 -12.68 -37.06 -39.51
N HIS A 134 -12.67 -38.00 -40.45
CA HIS A 134 -12.02 -39.31 -40.30
C HIS A 134 -10.57 -39.37 -40.83
N GLN A 135 -10.11 -38.36 -41.58
CA GLN A 135 -8.73 -38.30 -42.05
C GLN A 135 -7.74 -38.16 -40.88
N TYR A 136 -6.60 -38.83 -40.99
CA TYR A 136 -5.58 -38.86 -39.94
C TYR A 136 -5.04 -37.45 -39.64
N GLU A 137 -4.89 -36.65 -40.68
CA GLU A 137 -4.40 -35.27 -40.70
C GLU A 137 -5.35 -34.35 -39.94
N ALA A 138 -6.67 -34.53 -40.14
CA ALA A 138 -7.71 -33.80 -39.42
C ALA A 138 -7.69 -34.11 -37.92
N ARG A 139 -7.54 -35.38 -37.54
CA ARG A 139 -7.43 -35.80 -36.14
C ARG A 139 -6.16 -35.28 -35.49
N LYS A 140 -5.04 -35.34 -36.22
CA LYS A 140 -3.74 -34.82 -35.78
C LYS A 140 -3.82 -33.30 -35.55
N LEU A 141 -4.40 -32.56 -36.49
CA LEU A 141 -4.61 -31.11 -36.37
C LEU A 141 -5.49 -30.78 -35.17
N ARG A 142 -6.62 -31.47 -35.00
CA ARG A 142 -7.53 -31.27 -33.87
C ARG A 142 -6.84 -31.54 -32.52
N SER A 143 -6.06 -32.62 -32.43
CA SER A 143 -5.28 -32.95 -31.24
C SER A 143 -4.24 -31.87 -30.93
N SER A 144 -3.51 -31.39 -31.95
CA SER A 144 -2.53 -30.31 -31.80
C SER A 144 -3.17 -28.99 -31.38
N VAL A 145 -4.32 -28.62 -31.95
CA VAL A 145 -5.06 -27.41 -31.58
C VAL A 145 -5.57 -27.50 -30.15
N HIS A 146 -6.15 -28.64 -29.76
CA HIS A 146 -6.56 -28.87 -28.38
C HIS A 146 -5.37 -28.78 -27.41
N HIS A 147 -4.26 -29.44 -27.74
CA HIS A 147 -3.03 -29.38 -26.94
C HIS A 147 -2.52 -27.95 -26.78
N LEU A 148 -2.43 -27.18 -27.87
CA LEU A 148 -2.03 -25.77 -27.84
C LEU A 148 -3.00 -24.90 -27.05
N SER A 149 -4.31 -25.13 -27.17
CA SER A 149 -5.34 -24.40 -26.39
C SER A 149 -5.14 -24.63 -24.89
N VAL A 150 -4.97 -25.89 -24.47
CA VAL A 150 -4.74 -26.23 -23.06
C VAL A 150 -3.41 -25.65 -22.57
N GLN A 151 -2.34 -25.74 -23.37
CA GLN A 151 -1.04 -25.14 -23.03
C GLN A 151 -1.14 -23.62 -22.86
N TYR A 152 -1.88 -22.95 -23.75
CA TYR A 152 -2.11 -21.51 -23.66
C TYR A 152 -2.90 -21.14 -22.40
N GLU A 153 -3.99 -21.86 -22.11
CA GLU A 153 -4.79 -21.66 -20.90
C GLU A 153 -3.94 -21.84 -19.63
N LEU A 154 -3.17 -22.92 -19.55
CA LEU A 154 -2.24 -23.16 -18.43
C LEU A 154 -1.23 -22.02 -18.29
N LEU A 155 -0.64 -21.57 -19.40
CA LEU A 155 0.33 -20.47 -19.40
C LEU A 155 -0.31 -19.13 -19.00
N GLN A 156 -1.56 -18.88 -19.40
CA GLN A 156 -2.30 -17.69 -18.96
C GLN A 156 -2.56 -17.71 -17.46
N HIS A 157 -3.07 -18.83 -16.93
CA HIS A 157 -3.26 -19.01 -15.49
C HIS A 157 -1.95 -18.88 -14.72
N GLU A 158 -0.85 -19.41 -15.27
CA GLU A 158 0.47 -19.29 -14.66
C GLU A 158 0.93 -17.82 -14.61
N ASN A 159 0.81 -17.10 -15.72
CA ASN A 159 1.19 -15.69 -15.79
C ASN A 159 0.34 -14.80 -14.88
N GLU A 160 -0.96 -15.05 -14.80
CA GLU A 160 -1.87 -14.33 -13.90
C GLU A 160 -1.47 -14.57 -12.44
N GLY A 161 -1.28 -15.84 -12.05
CA GLY A 161 -0.86 -16.18 -10.69
C GLY A 161 0.49 -15.59 -10.31
N LEU A 162 1.47 -15.58 -11.22
CA LEU A 162 2.76 -14.93 -11.01
C LEU A 162 2.63 -13.41 -10.85
N LYS A 163 1.76 -12.76 -11.62
CA LYS A 163 1.47 -11.31 -11.49
C LYS A 163 0.87 -11.01 -10.11
N GLU A 164 -0.12 -11.79 -9.69
CA GLU A 164 -0.74 -11.64 -8.37
C GLU A 164 0.27 -11.87 -7.24
N ALA A 165 1.02 -12.97 -7.28
CA ALA A 165 2.08 -13.26 -6.30
C ALA A 165 3.09 -12.10 -6.19
N LEU A 166 3.49 -11.52 -7.32
CA LEU A 166 4.39 -10.37 -7.35
C LEU A 166 3.76 -9.12 -6.74
N GLN A 167 2.47 -8.86 -6.97
CA GLN A 167 1.75 -7.76 -6.33
C GLN A 167 1.66 -7.95 -4.81
N HIS A 168 1.32 -9.15 -4.34
CA HIS A 168 1.27 -9.48 -2.91
C HIS A 168 2.65 -9.33 -2.25
N LYS A 169 3.71 -9.82 -2.90
CA LYS A 169 5.10 -9.65 -2.44
C LYS A 169 5.52 -8.18 -2.38
N LYS A 170 5.10 -7.35 -3.35
CA LYS A 170 5.30 -5.89 -3.31
C LYS A 170 4.57 -5.25 -2.14
N LYS A 171 3.30 -5.61 -1.89
CA LYS A 171 2.54 -5.13 -0.72
C LYS A 171 3.23 -5.51 0.59
N HIS A 172 3.72 -6.74 0.69
CA HIS A 172 4.46 -7.24 1.85
C HIS A 172 5.79 -6.50 2.11
N LYS A 173 6.45 -6.01 1.06
CA LYS A 173 7.68 -5.21 1.18
C LYS A 173 7.40 -3.76 1.60
N LYS A 174 6.20 -3.23 1.34
CA LYS A 174 5.79 -1.90 1.80
C LYS A 174 5.58 -1.94 3.31
N LYS A 175 6.66 -1.72 4.07
CA LYS A 175 6.55 -1.46 5.51
C LYS A 175 5.94 -0.07 5.68
N GLY A 176 4.71 -0.01 6.17
CA GLY A 176 4.11 1.26 6.57
C GLY A 176 4.87 1.86 7.76
N LYS A 177 4.90 3.19 7.84
CA LYS A 177 5.35 3.89 9.04
C LYS A 177 4.36 3.58 10.16
N ALA A 178 4.86 3.10 11.29
CA ALA A 178 4.00 2.79 12.43
C ALA A 178 3.47 4.10 13.03
N LEU A 179 2.14 4.22 13.08
CA LEU A 179 1.47 5.38 13.66
C LEU A 179 1.78 5.44 15.16
N ASN A 180 2.39 6.53 15.61
CA ASN A 180 2.69 6.69 17.03
C ASN A 180 1.42 7.05 17.83
N LEU A 181 0.84 6.03 18.47
CA LEU A 181 -0.40 6.15 19.24
C LEU A 181 -0.21 6.61 20.70
N GLN A 182 1.01 7.03 21.10
CA GLN A 182 1.36 7.48 22.46
C GLN A 182 0.74 6.60 23.55
N GLN A 183 1.35 5.44 23.81
CA GLN A 183 0.94 4.59 24.92
C GLN A 183 1.20 5.32 26.25
N ARG A 184 0.20 5.37 27.15
CA ARG A 184 0.44 5.77 28.55
C ARG A 184 1.41 4.75 29.17
N GLN A 185 2.40 5.23 29.91
CA GLN A 185 3.45 4.40 30.55
C GLN A 185 2.91 3.43 31.62
N GLU A 186 1.65 3.56 32.02
CA GLU A 186 0.95 2.63 32.91
C GLU A 186 0.70 1.29 32.20
N TYR A 187 1.71 0.43 32.23
CA TYR A 187 1.68 -0.90 31.67
C TYR A 187 0.86 -1.83 32.58
N HIS A 188 -0.43 -1.97 32.31
CA HIS A 188 -1.29 -2.92 33.00
C HIS A 188 -1.59 -4.17 32.16
N GLY A 189 -0.60 -4.74 31.44
CA GLY A 189 -0.64 -6.09 30.85
C GLY A 189 -1.86 -6.51 29.98
N GLY A 190 -2.81 -5.61 29.72
CA GLY A 190 -4.11 -5.89 29.16
C GLY A 190 -4.22 -5.44 27.70
N ALA A 191 -5.24 -5.95 27.02
CA ALA A 191 -5.55 -5.56 25.64
C ALA A 191 -5.76 -4.03 25.54
N VAL A 192 -4.93 -3.36 24.76
CA VAL A 192 -5.03 -1.91 24.56
C VAL A 192 -6.08 -1.61 23.49
N HIS A 193 -7.24 -1.12 23.90
CA HIS A 193 -8.28 -0.65 22.99
C HIS A 193 -8.00 0.77 22.48
N TRP A 194 -7.97 0.94 21.16
CA TRP A 194 -7.87 2.24 20.53
C TRP A 194 -9.22 2.69 19.99
N SER A 195 -9.71 3.84 20.46
CA SER A 195 -10.93 4.43 19.91
C SER A 195 -10.65 5.06 18.53
N PRO A 196 -11.65 5.12 17.63
CA PRO A 196 -11.52 5.79 16.33
C PRO A 196 -11.06 7.26 16.45
N ARG A 197 -11.38 7.93 17.56
CA ARG A 197 -10.92 9.29 17.85
C ARG A 197 -9.40 9.34 18.03
N LYS A 198 -8.80 8.45 18.84
CA LYS A 198 -7.35 8.41 19.07
C LYS A 198 -6.56 8.15 17.78
N LEU A 199 -7.07 7.27 16.92
CA LEU A 199 -6.47 7.01 15.60
C LEU A 199 -6.46 8.26 14.72
N ARG A 200 -7.56 9.02 14.71
CA ARG A 200 -7.64 10.30 13.96
C ARG A 200 -6.67 11.34 14.51
N GLU A 201 -6.59 11.48 15.83
CA GLU A 201 -5.66 12.41 16.49
C GLU A 201 -4.19 12.08 16.18
N ALA A 202 -3.81 10.80 16.21
CA ALA A 202 -2.46 10.40 15.86
C ALA A 202 -2.12 10.67 14.39
N ARG A 203 -3.07 10.42 13.46
CA ARG A 203 -2.88 10.76 12.03
C ARG A 203 -2.72 12.25 11.81
N ALA A 204 -3.49 13.08 12.51
CA ALA A 204 -3.36 14.54 12.43
C ALA A 204 -1.97 15.01 12.89
N ARG A 205 -1.43 14.41 13.96
CA ARG A 205 -0.07 14.72 14.44
C ARG A 205 1.01 14.33 13.44
N GLU A 206 0.89 13.16 12.80
CA GLU A 206 1.83 12.78 11.74
C GLU A 206 1.76 13.72 10.54
N ALA A 207 0.57 14.13 10.11
CA ALA A 207 0.41 15.08 9.03
C ALA A 207 1.05 16.44 9.33
N VAL A 208 0.94 16.92 10.58
CA VAL A 208 1.62 18.15 11.02
C VAL A 208 3.14 17.97 10.96
N ARG A 209 3.68 16.88 11.52
CA ARG A 209 5.13 16.60 11.48
C ARG A 209 5.67 16.53 10.06
N GLU A 210 4.94 15.88 9.15
CA GLU A 210 5.35 15.80 7.75
C GLU A 210 5.35 17.17 7.06
N ARG A 211 4.40 18.05 7.39
CA ARG A 211 4.40 19.44 6.91
C ARG A 211 5.59 20.21 7.45
N ASP A 212 5.86 20.12 8.75
CA ASP A 212 6.99 20.81 9.39
C ASP A 212 8.33 20.33 8.80
N GLU A 213 8.52 19.02 8.61
CA GLU A 213 9.71 18.45 7.97
C GLU A 213 9.89 18.94 6.52
N MET A 214 8.80 19.10 5.78
CA MET A 214 8.82 19.62 4.41
C MET A 214 9.16 21.11 4.37
N GLU A 215 8.58 21.90 5.28
CA GLU A 215 8.87 23.32 5.44
C GLU A 215 10.34 23.54 5.84
N GLU A 216 10.87 22.75 6.78
CA GLU A 216 12.29 22.81 7.15
C GLU A 216 13.22 22.49 5.96
N LYS A 217 12.91 21.45 5.18
CA LYS A 217 13.70 21.11 3.99
C LYS A 217 13.68 22.25 2.97
N LEU A 218 12.51 22.86 2.77
CA LEU A 218 12.36 24.01 1.89
C LEU A 218 13.16 25.21 2.39
N GLN A 219 13.12 25.49 3.70
CA GLN A 219 13.90 26.56 4.33
C GLN A 219 15.41 26.31 4.18
N LYS A 220 15.89 25.09 4.44
CA LYS A 220 17.31 24.71 4.26
C LYS A 220 17.74 24.87 2.80
N ALA A 221 16.90 24.49 1.83
CA ALA A 221 17.18 24.67 0.42
C ALA A 221 17.25 26.16 0.01
N ARG A 222 16.32 26.99 0.51
CA ARG A 222 16.33 28.45 0.30
C ARG A 222 17.57 29.09 0.89
N ALA A 223 17.93 28.74 2.12
CA ALA A 223 19.13 29.24 2.79
C ALA A 223 20.42 28.84 2.04
N LYS A 224 20.46 27.64 1.44
CA LYS A 224 21.59 27.23 0.60
C LYS A 224 21.72 28.11 -0.65
N LYS A 225 20.61 28.37 -1.35
CA LYS A 225 20.60 29.26 -2.52
C LYS A 225 21.05 30.68 -2.18
N GLN A 226 20.51 31.25 -1.10
CA GLN A 226 20.90 32.58 -0.64
C GLN A 226 22.40 32.67 -0.29
N ARG A 227 22.97 31.61 0.31
CA ARG A 227 24.41 31.55 0.59
C ARG A 227 25.26 31.50 -0.68
N GLU A 228 24.81 30.77 -1.71
CA GLU A 228 25.48 30.72 -3.01
C GLU A 228 25.42 32.06 -3.73
N GLU A 229 24.26 32.71 -3.75
CA GLU A 229 24.07 34.06 -4.31
C GLU A 229 24.95 35.10 -3.59
N ALA A 230 24.95 35.11 -2.25
CA ALA A 230 25.80 36.00 -1.47
C ALA A 230 27.30 35.75 -1.72
N ARG A 231 27.70 34.50 -1.98
CA ARG A 231 29.09 34.17 -2.34
C ARG A 231 29.46 34.73 -3.70
N LEU A 232 28.57 34.63 -4.68
CA LEU A 232 28.76 35.20 -6.02
C LEU A 232 28.83 36.73 -5.95
N GLN A 233 27.90 37.37 -5.23
CA GLN A 233 27.92 38.83 -5.05
C GLN A 233 29.23 39.32 -4.42
N ARG A 234 29.74 38.63 -3.38
CA ARG A 234 31.04 38.96 -2.78
C ARG A 234 32.21 38.79 -3.75
N GLN A 235 32.16 37.80 -4.63
CA GLN A 235 33.20 37.63 -5.66
C GLN A 235 33.18 38.78 -6.66
N VAL A 236 32.00 39.19 -7.12
CA VAL A 236 31.84 40.34 -8.02
C VAL A 236 32.35 41.62 -7.35
N GLU A 237 31.93 41.89 -6.11
CA GLU A 237 32.37 43.08 -5.38
C GLU A 237 33.89 43.11 -5.15
N LEU A 238 34.50 41.95 -4.87
CA LEU A 238 35.96 41.85 -4.74
C LEU A 238 36.68 42.13 -6.06
N GLU A 239 36.18 41.62 -7.19
CA GLU A 239 36.74 41.90 -8.50
C GLU A 239 36.56 43.37 -8.90
N GLU A 240 35.39 43.98 -8.67
CA GLU A 240 35.16 45.41 -8.87
C GLU A 240 36.17 46.26 -8.08
N ARG A 241 36.36 45.97 -6.79
CA ARG A 241 37.37 46.65 -5.95
C ARG A 241 38.80 46.45 -6.46
N ARG A 242 39.11 45.32 -7.09
CA ARG A 242 40.43 45.05 -7.68
C ARG A 242 40.64 45.91 -8.93
N VAL A 243 39.63 45.97 -9.80
CA VAL A 243 39.63 46.81 -11.01
C VAL A 243 39.76 48.28 -10.62
N GLU A 244 38.96 48.78 -9.67
CA GLU A 244 39.06 50.16 -9.17
C GLU A 244 40.46 50.49 -8.63
N ARG A 245 41.10 49.56 -7.91
CA ARG A 245 42.47 49.77 -7.43
C ARG A 245 43.49 49.80 -8.56
N GLN A 246 43.30 49.01 -9.62
CA GLN A 246 44.16 49.01 -10.79
C GLN A 246 44.02 50.30 -11.58
N THR A 247 42.78 50.72 -11.89
CA THR A 247 42.53 51.98 -12.60
C THR A 247 43.07 53.18 -11.82
N LEU A 248 42.90 53.22 -10.49
CA LEU A 248 43.46 54.29 -9.67
C LEU A 248 45.00 54.30 -9.67
N LYS A 249 45.65 53.13 -9.74
CA LYS A 249 47.10 53.03 -9.87
C LYS A 249 47.57 53.53 -11.25
N GLU A 250 46.91 53.09 -12.32
CA GLU A 250 47.21 53.53 -13.69
C GLU A 250 47.05 55.04 -13.83
N MET A 251 45.97 55.62 -13.29
CA MET A 251 45.77 57.08 -13.26
C MET A 251 46.90 57.80 -12.50
N ARG A 252 47.34 57.26 -11.36
CA ARG A 252 48.48 57.82 -10.61
C ARG A 252 49.80 57.71 -11.34
N GLU A 253 50.02 56.62 -12.09
CA GLU A 253 51.24 56.46 -12.90
C GLU A 253 51.24 57.38 -14.11
N LEU A 254 50.11 57.55 -14.79
CA LEU A 254 49.93 58.52 -15.87
C LEU A 254 50.19 59.95 -15.38
N GLU A 255 49.61 60.34 -14.24
CA GLU A 255 49.84 61.67 -13.64
C GLU A 255 51.32 61.88 -13.28
N ARG A 256 52.00 60.85 -12.76
CA ARG A 256 53.45 60.90 -12.48
C ARG A 256 54.27 61.00 -13.77
N ALA A 257 53.91 60.27 -14.81
CA ALA A 257 54.56 60.30 -16.11
C ALA A 257 54.40 61.66 -16.79
N GLU A 258 53.20 62.25 -16.75
CA GLU A 258 52.95 63.61 -17.24
C GLU A 258 53.78 64.65 -16.49
N LYS A 259 53.78 64.60 -15.15
CA LYS A 259 54.61 65.50 -14.32
C LYS A 259 56.10 65.33 -14.61
N ALA A 260 56.57 64.10 -14.87
CA ALA A 260 57.95 63.83 -15.24
C ALA A 260 58.27 64.38 -16.65
N ALA A 261 57.38 64.19 -17.62
CA ALA A 261 57.52 64.71 -18.98
C ALA A 261 57.49 66.25 -19.00
N GLU A 262 56.66 66.90 -18.19
CA GLU A 262 56.62 68.35 -18.05
C GLU A 262 57.93 68.89 -17.45
N ARG A 263 58.48 68.20 -16.44
CA ARG A 263 59.80 68.52 -15.88
C ARG A 263 60.91 68.34 -16.91
N ALA A 264 60.90 67.26 -17.69
CA ALA A 264 61.86 67.02 -18.76
C ALA A 264 61.80 68.14 -19.82
N ARG A 265 60.60 68.51 -20.29
CA ARG A 265 60.39 69.64 -21.21
C ARG A 265 60.91 70.96 -20.67
N LYS A 266 60.72 71.23 -19.37
CA LYS A 266 61.27 72.44 -18.71
C LYS A 266 62.80 72.43 -18.67
N VAL A 267 63.41 71.29 -18.39
CA VAL A 267 64.87 71.11 -18.40
C VAL A 267 65.43 71.26 -19.82
N GLU A 268 64.82 70.62 -20.82
CA GLU A 268 65.19 70.77 -22.24
C GLU A 268 65.08 72.23 -22.72
N ALA A 269 63.99 72.93 -22.37
CA ALA A 269 63.85 74.36 -22.67
C ALA A 269 64.91 75.23 -21.97
N GLN A 270 65.34 74.87 -20.76
CA GLN A 270 66.46 75.55 -20.08
C GLN A 270 67.80 75.27 -20.74
N HIS A 271 68.05 74.02 -21.19
CA HIS A 271 69.26 73.68 -21.96
C HIS A 271 69.30 74.39 -23.31
N GLN A 272 68.17 74.50 -24.02
CA GLN A 272 68.05 75.26 -25.28
C GLN A 272 68.27 76.77 -25.06
N LYS A 273 67.76 77.34 -23.97
CA LYS A 273 68.04 78.75 -23.62
C LYS A 273 69.51 78.99 -23.31
N LYS A 274 70.19 78.04 -22.64
CA LYS A 274 71.63 78.12 -22.37
C LYS A 274 72.48 77.97 -23.62
N SER A 275 72.09 77.12 -24.58
CA SER A 275 72.80 76.98 -25.86
C SER A 275 72.63 78.20 -26.78
N ILE A 276 71.51 78.92 -26.69
CA ILE A 276 71.27 80.17 -27.44
C ILE A 276 72.04 81.37 -26.83
N GLN A 277 72.44 81.32 -25.56
CA GLN A 277 73.27 82.34 -24.90
C GLN A 277 74.79 82.14 -25.10
N GLN A 278 75.21 81.03 -25.72
CA GLN A 278 76.61 80.70 -25.98
C GLN A 278 76.98 80.69 -27.48
N ALA A 279 76.09 81.16 -28.35
CA ALA A 279 76.33 81.46 -29.76
C ALA A 279 76.18 82.97 -29.99
#